data_AF-A0A920LKP8-F1
#
_entry.id   AF-A0A920LKP8-F1
#
_cell.length_a   1.000
_cell.length_b   1.000
_cell.length_c   1.000
_cell.angle_alpha   90.00
_cell.angle_beta   90.00
_cell.angle_gamma   90.00
#
_symmetry.space_group_name_H-M   'P 1'
#
loop_
_entity.id
_entity.type
_entity.pdbx_description
1 polymer ?
#
loop_
_entity_poly.entity_id
_entity_poly.type
_entity_poly.pdbx_seq_one_letter_code
_entity_poly.pdbx_strand_id
1 'polypeptide(L)'
;MKNIFILTCFLFNSALNFAQNIRDFSAEKFNDALKNNTGIILDVRTSKELSSGIIKNASTIDFMIKGLNLRLVKYKRKDNICLL
;
A
#
# COMPACT_ATOMS: atom_id res chain seq x y z
N MET A 1 -21.57 -38.92 6.15
CA MET A 1 -20.14 -38.62 6.40
C MET A 1 -19.39 -38.09 5.18
N LYS A 2 -19.64 -38.58 3.95
CA LYS A 2 -19.04 -38.06 2.70
C LYS A 2 -19.29 -36.56 2.43
N ASN A 3 -20.48 -36.06 2.77
CA ASN A 3 -20.86 -34.66 2.48
C ASN A 3 -20.19 -33.62 3.40
N ILE A 4 -19.74 -34.03 4.60
CA ILE A 4 -19.01 -33.17 5.54
C ILE A 4 -17.57 -32.93 5.08
N PHE A 5 -16.95 -33.93 4.45
CA PHE A 5 -15.57 -33.84 3.95
C PHE A 5 -15.44 -32.84 2.78
N ILE A 6 -16.46 -32.76 1.92
CA ILE A 6 -16.51 -31.79 0.80
C ILE A 6 -16.63 -30.36 1.32
N LEU A 7 -17.44 -30.14 2.37
CA LEU A 7 -17.62 -28.81 2.96
C LEU A 7 -16.34 -28.28 3.62
N THR A 8 -15.55 -29.16 4.25
CA THR A 8 -14.26 -28.79 4.84
C THR A 8 -13.19 -28.42 3.80
N CYS A 9 -13.22 -29.02 2.61
CA CYS A 9 -12.28 -28.68 1.52
C CYS A 9 -12.60 -27.33 0.83
N PHE A 10 -13.88 -26.93 0.79
CA PHE A 10 -14.29 -25.63 0.25
C PHE A 10 -13.89 -24.46 1.16
N LEU A 11 -13.91 -24.66 2.47
CA LEU A 11 -13.56 -23.60 3.43
C LEU A 11 -12.04 -23.34 3.50
N PHE A 12 -11.21 -24.37 3.29
CA PHE A 12 -9.74 -24.23 3.35
C PHE A 12 -9.12 -23.45 2.18
N ASN A 13 -9.78 -23.40 1.01
CA ASN A 13 -9.27 -22.65 -0.14
C ASN A 13 -9.55 -21.13 -0.09
N SER A 14 -10.45 -20.68 0.79
CA SER A 14 -10.76 -19.24 0.91
C SER A 14 -9.68 -18.42 1.66
N ALA A 15 -8.69 -19.09 2.27
CA ALA A 15 -7.57 -18.46 2.96
C ALA A 15 -6.41 -18.07 2.02
N LEU A 16 -6.64 -18.01 0.71
CA LEU A 16 -5.61 -17.70 -0.29
C LEU A 16 -5.19 -16.22 -0.24
N ASN A 17 -4.03 -16.01 0.37
CA ASN A 17 -2.98 -15.06 -0.04
C ASN A 17 -3.42 -13.63 -0.41
N PHE A 18 -3.56 -12.76 0.59
CA PHE A 18 -3.32 -11.33 0.40
C PHE A 18 -1.82 -11.07 0.24
N ALA A 19 -1.22 -11.56 -0.85
CA ALA A 19 0.15 -11.20 -1.20
C ALA A 19 0.15 -9.74 -1.68
N GLN A 20 0.85 -8.87 -0.96
CA GLN A 20 1.07 -7.50 -1.43
C GLN A 20 1.92 -7.55 -2.70
N ASN A 21 1.44 -6.91 -3.78
CA ASN A 21 2.18 -6.83 -5.04
C ASN A 21 3.07 -5.59 -5.00
N ILE A 22 4.32 -5.76 -4.57
CA ILE A 22 5.32 -4.69 -4.57
C ILE A 22 6.02 -4.69 -5.94
N ARG A 23 6.03 -3.54 -6.61
CA ARG A 23 6.73 -3.33 -7.87
C ARG A 23 7.51 -2.03 -7.80
N ASP A 24 8.75 -2.08 -8.24
CA ASP A 24 9.55 -0.87 -8.41
C ASP A 24 9.05 -0.07 -9.62
N PHE A 25 9.14 1.26 -9.50
CA PHE A 25 8.78 2.20 -10.55
C PHE A 25 10.00 3.06 -10.90
N SER A 26 10.20 3.31 -12.19
CA SER A 26 11.11 4.38 -12.61
C SER A 26 10.48 5.74 -12.30
N ALA A 27 11.32 6.77 -12.14
CA ALA A 27 10.84 8.14 -11.94
C ALA A 27 9.91 8.61 -13.08
N GLU A 28 10.18 8.20 -14.32
CA GLU A 28 9.33 8.47 -15.49
C GLU A 28 7.93 7.87 -15.33
N LYS A 29 7.85 6.56 -15.05
CA LYS A 29 6.55 5.88 -14.85
C LYS A 29 5.80 6.44 -13.64
N PHE A 30 6.52 6.86 -12.60
CA PHE A 30 5.92 7.53 -11.45
C PHE A 30 5.33 8.88 -11.85
N ASN A 31 6.05 9.70 -12.61
CA ASN A 31 5.51 10.97 -13.13
C ASN A 31 4.27 10.79 -14.01
N ASP A 32 4.20 9.73 -14.81
CA ASP A 32 3.00 9.44 -15.59
C ASP A 32 1.82 8.99 -14.70
N ALA A 33 2.09 8.20 -13.65
CA ALA A 33 1.09 7.84 -12.65
C ALA A 33 0.55 9.07 -11.89
N LEU A 34 1.42 10.06 -11.61
CA LEU A 34 1.01 11.35 -11.02
C LEU A 34 0.04 12.11 -11.91
N LYS A 35 0.35 12.24 -13.21
CA LYS A 35 -0.49 12.96 -14.18
C LYS A 35 -1.86 12.31 -14.34
N ASN A 36 -1.91 10.99 -14.29
CA ASN A 36 -3.13 10.20 -14.52
C ASN A 36 -3.91 9.93 -13.22
N ASN A 37 -3.44 10.41 -12.06
CA ASN A 37 -4.07 10.27 -10.75
C ASN A 37 -4.44 8.80 -10.39
N THR A 38 -3.56 7.86 -10.73
CA THR A 38 -3.85 6.41 -10.68
C THR A 38 -3.68 5.78 -9.29
N GLY A 39 -3.42 6.56 -8.24
CA GLY A 39 -3.19 6.04 -6.89
C GLY A 39 -2.93 7.11 -5.84
N ILE A 40 -2.64 6.67 -4.62
CA ILE A 40 -2.23 7.54 -3.51
C ILE A 40 -0.71 7.60 -3.46
N ILE A 41 -0.16 8.81 -3.36
CA ILE A 41 1.26 9.03 -3.12
C ILE A 41 1.47 9.16 -1.62
N LEU A 42 2.38 8.36 -1.08
CA LEU A 42 2.75 8.38 0.32
C LEU A 42 4.25 8.65 0.43
N ASP A 43 4.60 9.87 0.83
CA ASP A 43 5.97 10.26 1.13
C ASP A 43 6.28 9.81 2.56
N VAL A 44 7.17 8.80 2.67
CA VAL A 44 7.46 8.18 3.97
C VAL A 44 8.67 8.79 4.66
N ARG A 45 9.30 9.81 4.06
CA ARG A 45 10.51 10.46 4.58
C ARG A 45 10.29 11.09 5.96
N THR A 46 11.39 11.30 6.68
CA THR A 46 11.34 11.97 7.97
C THR A 46 10.95 13.43 7.84
N SER A 47 10.40 14.01 8.91
CA SER A 47 10.03 15.43 8.94
C SER A 47 11.19 16.38 8.58
N LYS A 48 12.44 15.98 8.88
CA LYS A 48 13.64 16.75 8.52
C LYS A 48 13.90 16.75 7.01
N GLU A 49 13.70 15.62 6.34
CA GLU A 49 13.88 15.49 4.90
C GLU A 49 12.80 16.23 4.10
N LEU A 50 11.57 16.27 4.61
CA LEU A 50 10.44 17.00 3.99
C LEU A 50 10.68 18.52 3.91
N SER A 51 11.57 19.08 4.74
CA SER A 51 11.92 20.50 4.71
C SER A 51 12.54 20.96 3.38
N SER A 52 13.07 20.02 2.59
CA SER A 52 13.62 20.26 1.25
C SER A 52 12.55 20.39 0.16
N GLY A 53 11.29 20.09 0.49
CA GLY A 53 10.16 20.10 -0.45
C GLY A 53 9.39 18.79 -0.45
N ILE A 54 8.14 18.87 -0.92
CA ILE A 54 7.20 17.76 -0.98
C ILE A 54 6.59 17.65 -2.39
N ILE A 55 6.23 16.43 -2.78
CA ILE A 55 5.48 16.20 -4.02
C ILE A 55 4.04 16.68 -3.80
N LYS A 56 3.52 17.45 -4.76
CA LYS A 56 2.14 17.94 -4.72
C LYS A 56 1.16 16.77 -4.59
N ASN A 57 0.18 16.88 -3.70
CA ASN A 57 -0.84 15.87 -3.40
C ASN A 57 -0.31 14.59 -2.71
N ALA A 58 0.95 14.54 -2.28
CA ALA A 58 1.43 13.44 -1.46
C ALA A 58 0.89 13.55 -0.02
N SER A 59 0.47 12.42 0.52
CA SER A 59 0.29 12.26 1.96
C SER A 59 1.65 11.99 2.60
N THR A 60 1.96 12.63 3.72
CA THR A 60 3.22 12.41 4.42
C THR A 60 3.01 11.50 5.62
N ILE A 61 3.91 10.52 5.81
CA ILE A 61 3.95 9.72 7.03
C ILE A 61 5.40 9.39 7.38
N ASP A 62 5.90 9.99 8.45
CA ASP A 62 7.27 9.70 8.89
C ASP A 62 7.42 8.20 9.21
N PHE A 63 8.30 7.48 8.51
CA PHE A 63 8.50 6.04 8.70
C PHE A 63 9.04 5.69 10.10
N MET A 64 9.64 6.67 10.79
CA MET A 64 10.16 6.52 12.14
C MET A 64 9.08 6.75 13.22
N ILE A 65 7.85 7.09 12.82
CA ILE A 65 6.79 7.39 13.79
C ILE A 65 6.38 6.14 14.57
N LYS A 66 6.25 6.31 15.89
CA LYS A 66 5.68 5.27 16.75
C LYS A 66 4.27 4.91 16.28
N GLY A 67 4.02 3.63 16.06
CA GLY A 67 2.71 3.15 15.61
C GLY A 67 2.43 3.37 14.12
N LEU A 68 3.46 3.42 13.27
CA LEU A 68 3.33 3.46 11.80
C LEU A 68 2.25 2.50 11.28
N ASN A 69 2.27 1.24 11.75
CA ASN A 69 1.29 0.22 11.36
C ASN A 69 -0.17 0.61 11.62
N LEU A 70 -0.46 1.33 12.71
CA LEU A 70 -1.81 1.82 13.02
C LEU A 70 -2.23 2.93 12.05
N ARG A 71 -1.29 3.82 11.71
CA ARG A 71 -1.53 4.91 10.77
C ARG A 71 -1.68 4.42 9.33
N LEU A 72 -1.02 3.31 8.97
CA LEU A 72 -1.15 2.67 7.66
C LEU A 72 -2.49 1.94 7.47
N VAL A 73 -3.26 1.67 8.54
CA VAL A 73 -4.58 1.01 8.45
C VAL A 73 -5.52 1.74 7.49
N LYS A 74 -5.47 3.07 7.44
CA LYS A 74 -6.32 3.88 6.54
C LYS A 74 -6.03 3.67 5.05
N TYR A 75 -4.87 3.09 4.71
CA TYR A 75 -4.48 2.80 3.33
C TYR A 75 -4.64 1.33 2.93
N LYS A 76 -4.92 0.41 3.88
CA LYS A 76 -5.01 -1.05 3.62
C LYS A 76 -6.10 -1.49 2.63
N ARG A 77 -7.03 -0.61 2.26
CA ARG A 77 -8.13 -0.87 1.30
C ARG A 77 -7.98 -0.09 -0.01
N LYS A 78 -6.78 0.41 -0.31
CA LYS A 78 -6.52 1.22 -1.50
C LYS A 78 -5.77 0.37 -2.52
N ASP A 79 -6.24 0.42 -3.76
CA ASP A 79 -5.78 -0.49 -4.81
C ASP A 79 -4.34 -0.16 -5.26
N ASN A 80 -3.94 1.11 -5.22
CA ASN A 80 -2.60 1.56 -5.61
C ASN A 80 -2.03 2.59 -4.62
N ILE A 81 -0.88 2.27 -4.04
CA ILE A 81 -0.09 3.17 -3.18
C ILE A 81 1.32 3.25 -3.78
N CYS A 82 1.78 4.47 -4.06
CA CYS A 82 3.16 4.74 -4.44
C CYS A 82 3.90 5.29 -3.22
N LEU A 83 4.97 4.60 -2.81
CA LEU A 83 5.81 4.99 -1.69
C LEU A 83 7.04 5.74 -2.19
N LEU A 84 7.46 6.78 -1.47
CA LEU A 84 8.66 7.57 -1.75
C LEU A 84 9.51 7.77 -0.50
#